data_AF-A0AAD5DUM2-F1
#
_entry.id   AF-A0AAD5DUM2-F1
#
_cell.length_a   1.000
_cell.length_b   1.000
_cell.length_c   1.000
_cell.angle_alpha   90.00
_cell.angle_beta   90.00
_cell.angle_gamma   90.00
#
_symmetry.space_group_name_H-M   'P 1'
#
loop_
_entity.id
_entity.type
_entity.pdbx_description
1 polymer ?
#
loop_
_entity_poly.entity_id
_entity_poly.type
_entity_poly.pdbx_seq_one_letter_code
_entity_poly.pdbx_strand_id
1 'polypeptide(L)'
;MAGEQGSGAGASGSASLQPSGDASDDESPDGQPGTGGAAAGSATLCAEARIAQLEAAAAEEGSGSEGGGGIGGSSGKGGGGGRSEFHLRLFALLLRYKSIQGAGFQAAAGPPVFRLLRDRLAVGCECFASPLNASFARFGSAFPDVDGPFGSAGSFFSFQLKHGSYEVNPPFVPALLTAAAERVGALLQAAEAAGGALSFAFIMPGWQEVAGWQLLQSSPFLRECLLVAAADHGFCDGSSHQARDPYRQSPFDSGLFILQTSAAAKKWGVTPPLVAQLRTAMAACVPSAAAAERQRKQRGQNDLEWQGLIKN
;
A
#
# COMPACT_ATOMS: atom_id res chain seq x y z
N MET A 1 -37.11 -48.56 19.93
CA MET A 1 -35.75 -48.02 19.72
C MET A 1 -35.67 -46.66 20.41
N ALA A 2 -34.46 -46.21 20.75
CA ALA A 2 -34.24 -45.28 21.87
C ALA A 2 -34.61 -43.80 21.62
N GLY A 3 -34.92 -43.11 22.72
CA GLY A 3 -34.91 -41.64 22.82
C GLY A 3 -35.88 -41.11 23.87
N GLU A 4 -35.38 -40.71 25.06
CA GLU A 4 -35.65 -39.39 25.70
C GLU A 4 -35.05 -39.22 27.12
N GLN A 5 -34.45 -38.03 27.33
CA GLN A 5 -34.35 -37.17 28.54
C GLN A 5 -33.69 -37.59 29.89
N GLY A 6 -33.10 -36.57 30.57
CA GLY A 6 -32.65 -36.55 31.98
C GLY A 6 -31.12 -36.49 32.17
N SER A 7 -30.42 -35.35 32.35
CA SER A 7 -30.48 -34.29 33.40
C SER A 7 -29.99 -34.71 34.79
N GLY A 8 -28.95 -34.05 35.35
CA GLY A 8 -28.64 -34.10 36.79
C GLY A 8 -27.20 -33.78 37.25
N ALA A 9 -27.03 -32.59 37.85
CA ALA A 9 -26.08 -32.23 38.93
C ALA A 9 -24.56 -32.53 38.81
N GLY A 10 -23.75 -31.48 38.63
CA GLY A 10 -22.34 -31.44 39.02
C GLY A 10 -22.17 -30.78 40.40
N ALA A 11 -21.42 -31.41 41.31
CA ALA A 11 -21.25 -30.96 42.69
C ALA A 11 -19.92 -30.20 42.94
N SER A 12 -19.89 -29.50 44.07
CA SER A 12 -18.84 -28.62 44.58
C SER A 12 -17.45 -29.26 44.78
N GLY A 13 -16.41 -28.43 44.67
CA GLY A 13 -15.03 -28.79 45.01
C GLY A 13 -14.13 -27.56 45.17
N SER A 14 -14.32 -26.79 46.24
CA SER A 14 -13.49 -25.62 46.57
C SER A 14 -12.19 -26.02 47.28
N ALA A 15 -11.03 -25.59 46.77
CA ALA A 15 -9.76 -25.67 47.48
C ALA A 15 -9.05 -24.30 47.42
N SER A 16 -8.92 -23.66 48.57
CA SER A 16 -8.14 -22.43 48.75
C SER A 16 -6.72 -22.81 49.20
N LEU A 17 -5.70 -22.15 48.69
CA LEU A 17 -4.36 -22.12 49.29
C LEU A 17 -3.75 -20.73 49.13
N GLN A 18 -3.05 -20.28 50.17
CA GLN A 18 -2.63 -18.89 50.41
C GLN A 18 -1.27 -18.56 49.76
N PRO A 19 -0.93 -17.26 49.62
CA PRO A 19 0.35 -16.83 49.08
C PRO A 19 1.48 -16.86 50.12
N SER A 20 2.70 -17.09 49.63
CA SER A 20 3.96 -16.81 50.33
C SER A 20 4.75 -15.83 49.47
N GLY A 21 5.02 -14.63 49.99
CA GLY A 21 5.97 -13.72 49.36
C GLY A 21 7.37 -13.92 49.92
N ASP A 22 8.36 -13.30 49.27
CA ASP A 22 9.56 -12.82 49.94
C ASP A 22 10.04 -11.54 49.24
N ALA A 23 10.73 -10.67 49.99
CA ALA A 23 11.20 -9.35 49.56
C ALA A 23 12.68 -9.13 49.95
N SER A 24 13.19 -7.91 49.71
CA SER A 24 14.59 -7.42 49.92
C SER A 24 15.67 -8.07 49.01
N ASP A 25 16.70 -7.40 48.52
CA ASP A 25 17.11 -5.96 48.52
C ASP A 25 17.91 -5.66 47.22
N ASP A 26 17.76 -4.47 46.60
CA ASP A 26 18.63 -3.26 46.69
C ASP A 26 20.01 -3.38 45.98
N GLU A 27 20.20 -2.63 44.89
CA GLU A 27 21.32 -1.69 44.72
C GLU A 27 21.20 -0.90 43.39
N SER A 28 21.35 0.42 43.48
CA SER A 28 21.79 1.29 42.37
C SER A 28 23.04 2.04 42.85
N PRO A 29 24.02 2.28 41.98
CA PRO A 29 24.42 3.68 41.84
C PRO A 29 24.81 4.14 40.42
N ASP A 30 24.82 5.47 40.30
CA ASP A 30 25.04 6.31 39.13
C ASP A 30 26.18 5.95 38.15
N GLY A 31 25.90 6.18 36.86
CA GLY A 31 26.88 6.30 35.78
C GLY A 31 26.42 7.29 34.70
N GLN A 32 27.18 8.37 34.48
CA GLN A 32 26.80 9.52 33.64
C GLN A 32 26.65 9.23 32.12
N PRO A 33 25.95 10.09 31.35
CA PRO A 33 25.43 9.75 30.03
C PRO A 33 26.49 9.79 28.91
N GLY A 34 26.63 8.67 28.19
CA GLY A 34 27.40 8.59 26.95
C GLY A 34 26.72 9.32 25.78
N THR A 35 27.40 10.31 25.21
CA THR A 35 26.91 11.10 24.08
C THR A 35 26.79 10.27 22.79
N GLY A 36 25.56 9.97 22.35
CA GLY A 36 25.32 9.25 21.08
C GLY A 36 24.12 9.72 20.24
N GLY A 37 23.25 10.60 20.77
CA GLY A 37 22.02 11.04 20.10
C GLY A 37 22.09 12.46 19.54
N ALA A 38 22.62 12.64 18.32
CA ALA A 38 22.55 13.94 17.61
C ALA A 38 22.66 13.89 16.07
N ALA A 39 23.13 12.80 15.45
CA ALA A 39 23.50 12.81 14.02
C ALA A 39 22.36 12.48 13.03
N ALA A 40 21.33 11.73 13.43
CA ALA A 40 20.32 11.21 12.51
C ALA A 40 19.23 12.23 12.10
N GLY A 41 18.93 13.22 12.94
CA GLY A 41 17.89 14.22 12.66
C GLY A 41 18.33 15.36 11.72
N SER A 42 19.63 15.59 11.56
CA SER A 42 20.15 16.74 10.81
C SER A 42 20.23 16.51 9.29
N ALA A 43 20.44 15.26 8.85
CA ALA A 43 20.65 14.94 7.44
C ALA A 43 19.36 15.04 6.59
N THR A 44 18.23 14.58 7.12
CA THR A 44 16.94 14.55 6.40
C THR A 44 16.44 15.96 6.07
N LEU A 45 16.48 16.87 7.07
CA LEU A 45 16.11 18.27 6.91
C LEU A 45 17.01 19.02 5.91
N CYS A 46 18.27 18.60 5.77
CA CYS A 46 19.21 19.20 4.82
C CYS A 46 18.91 18.82 3.36
N ALA A 47 18.45 17.60 3.10
CA ALA A 47 18.08 17.16 1.75
C ALA A 47 16.83 17.89 1.24
N GLU A 48 15.79 17.99 2.09
CA GLU A 48 14.54 18.69 1.78
C GLU A 48 14.77 20.19 1.51
N ALA A 49 15.54 20.86 2.38
CA ALA A 49 15.93 22.26 2.18
C ALA A 49 16.79 22.46 0.91
N ARG A 50 17.64 21.49 0.56
CA ARG A 50 18.48 21.58 -0.64
C ARG A 50 17.68 21.41 -1.93
N ILE A 51 16.70 20.51 -1.96
CA ILE A 51 15.79 20.34 -3.10
C ILE A 51 14.97 21.63 -3.31
N ALA A 52 14.38 22.18 -2.24
CA ALA A 52 13.64 23.44 -2.32
C ALA A 52 14.49 24.63 -2.83
N GLN A 53 15.77 24.71 -2.44
CA GLN A 53 16.70 25.72 -2.98
C GLN A 53 16.99 25.53 -4.47
N LEU A 54 17.14 24.30 -4.94
CA LEU A 54 17.41 24.00 -6.35
C LEU A 54 16.17 24.22 -7.23
N GLU A 55 14.96 23.95 -6.71
CA GLU A 55 13.71 24.27 -7.37
C GLU A 55 13.45 25.78 -7.45
N ALA A 56 13.75 26.54 -6.39
CA ALA A 56 13.68 28.00 -6.42
C ALA A 56 14.67 28.61 -7.42
N ALA A 57 15.92 28.13 -7.46
CA ALA A 57 16.92 28.60 -8.43
C ALA A 57 16.51 28.31 -9.88
N ALA A 58 15.97 27.11 -10.15
CA ALA A 58 15.47 26.75 -11.49
C ALA A 58 14.25 27.57 -11.92
N ALA A 59 13.43 28.04 -10.97
CA ALA A 59 12.31 28.94 -11.25
C ALA A 59 12.77 30.36 -11.63
N GLU A 60 13.84 30.88 -11.02
CA GLU A 60 14.39 32.19 -11.36
C GLU A 60 15.10 32.18 -12.73
N GLU A 61 15.91 31.14 -13.02
CA GLU A 61 16.57 30.96 -14.32
C GLU A 61 15.59 30.88 -15.51
N GLY A 62 14.34 30.48 -15.26
CA GLY A 62 13.28 30.42 -16.27
C GLY A 62 12.61 31.77 -16.62
N SER A 63 12.95 32.86 -15.94
CA SER A 63 12.26 34.16 -16.06
C SER A 63 13.09 35.27 -16.74
N GLY A 64 14.34 35.00 -17.12
CA GLY A 64 15.30 36.00 -17.58
C GLY A 64 15.54 36.05 -19.09
N SER A 65 15.08 37.13 -19.72
CA SER A 65 15.62 37.74 -20.96
C SER A 65 15.34 37.07 -22.33
N GLU A 66 14.27 37.52 -22.99
CA GLU A 66 14.35 37.76 -24.44
C GLU A 66 15.33 38.92 -24.72
N GLY A 67 16.29 38.75 -25.64
CA GLY A 67 16.98 39.89 -26.26
C GLY A 67 18.49 39.76 -26.49
N GLY A 68 18.90 39.65 -27.76
CA GLY A 68 20.02 40.45 -28.29
C GLY A 68 21.46 39.92 -28.20
N GLY A 69 21.82 39.00 -29.10
CA GLY A 69 23.05 39.03 -29.91
C GLY A 69 24.44 39.26 -29.27
N GLY A 70 25.27 38.21 -29.26
CA GLY A 70 26.72 38.33 -29.06
C GLY A 70 27.47 37.05 -29.48
N ILE A 71 28.42 37.16 -30.43
CA ILE A 71 29.25 36.03 -30.88
C ILE A 71 30.50 35.95 -29.99
N GLY A 72 30.69 34.81 -29.31
CA GLY A 72 31.90 34.50 -28.55
C GLY A 72 31.91 33.04 -28.13
N GLY A 73 32.84 32.24 -28.67
CA GLY A 73 32.85 30.80 -28.45
C GLY A 73 33.42 30.39 -27.10
N SER A 74 32.73 29.51 -26.38
CA SER A 74 33.36 28.60 -25.42
C SER A 74 32.53 27.32 -25.23
N SER A 75 33.16 26.19 -25.59
CA SER A 75 33.15 24.92 -24.87
C SER A 75 31.92 24.60 -23.98
N GLY A 76 31.00 23.77 -24.50
CA GLY A 76 29.75 23.46 -23.81
C GLY A 76 29.90 22.73 -22.47
N LYS A 77 29.00 23.05 -21.52
CA LYS A 77 28.81 22.28 -20.27
C LYS A 77 27.37 22.30 -19.71
N GLY A 78 26.37 22.44 -20.58
CA GLY A 78 24.94 22.53 -20.19
C GLY A 78 24.25 21.22 -19.72
N GLY A 79 24.99 20.12 -19.52
CA GLY A 79 24.41 18.80 -19.25
C GLY A 79 24.44 18.32 -17.79
N GLY A 80 24.98 19.11 -16.86
CA GLY A 80 25.25 18.68 -15.47
C GLY A 80 24.06 18.77 -14.51
N GLY A 81 23.32 19.88 -14.54
CA GLY A 81 22.30 20.22 -13.55
C GLY A 81 21.19 19.17 -13.41
N GLY A 82 20.45 18.90 -14.49
CA GLY A 82 19.32 17.97 -14.47
C GLY A 82 19.69 16.53 -14.09
N ARG A 83 20.91 16.06 -14.39
CA ARG A 83 21.40 14.74 -13.94
C ARG A 83 21.70 14.73 -12.45
N SER A 84 22.27 15.80 -11.91
CA SER A 84 22.50 15.94 -10.47
C SER A 84 21.18 16.01 -9.70
N GLU A 85 20.22 16.78 -10.21
CA GLU A 85 18.91 16.97 -9.59
C GLU A 85 18.08 15.69 -9.54
N PHE A 86 18.03 14.94 -10.66
CA PHE A 86 17.41 13.62 -10.70
C PHE A 86 18.02 12.65 -9.66
N HIS A 87 19.35 12.61 -9.54
CA HIS A 87 20.02 11.73 -8.57
C HIS A 87 19.73 12.12 -7.12
N LEU A 88 19.63 13.42 -6.80
CA LEU A 88 19.27 13.89 -5.46
C LEU A 88 17.83 13.49 -5.09
N ARG A 89 16.87 13.70 -6.00
CA ARG A 89 15.46 13.27 -5.82
C ARG A 89 15.35 11.76 -5.66
N LEU A 90 16.04 11.00 -6.50
CA LEU A 90 16.06 9.53 -6.42
C LEU A 90 16.69 9.04 -5.11
N PHE A 91 17.77 9.68 -4.65
CA PHE A 91 18.37 9.37 -3.36
C PHE A 91 17.41 9.66 -2.19
N ALA A 92 16.75 10.81 -2.18
CA ALA A 92 15.78 11.17 -1.15
C ALA A 92 14.60 10.18 -1.09
N LEU A 93 14.06 9.82 -2.25
CA LEU A 93 13.01 8.79 -2.39
C LEU A 93 13.47 7.43 -1.83
N LEU A 94 14.62 6.91 -2.31
CA LEU A 94 15.13 5.61 -1.88
C LEU A 94 15.46 5.60 -0.39
N LEU A 95 15.99 6.71 0.16
CA LEU A 95 16.23 6.87 1.59
C LEU A 95 14.93 6.83 2.38
N ARG A 96 13.91 7.61 1.99
CA ARG A 96 12.59 7.65 2.66
C ARG A 96 11.96 6.26 2.73
N TYR A 97 11.88 5.54 1.60
CA TYR A 97 11.28 4.20 1.56
C TYR A 97 12.12 3.14 2.29
N LYS A 98 13.45 3.26 2.30
CA LYS A 98 14.33 2.38 3.07
C LYS A 98 14.20 2.61 4.57
N SER A 99 14.06 3.87 5.02
CA SER A 99 13.91 4.24 6.43
C SER A 99 12.62 3.72 7.06
N ILE A 100 11.50 3.70 6.32
CA ILE A 100 10.22 3.17 6.84
C ILE A 100 10.09 1.63 6.78
N GLN A 101 11.03 0.94 6.11
CA GLN A 101 11.03 -0.52 5.92
C GLN A 101 9.72 -1.10 5.36
N GLY A 102 8.94 -0.30 4.64
CA GLY A 102 7.52 -0.54 4.38
C GLY A 102 7.17 -1.64 3.37
N ALA A 103 8.15 -2.34 2.81
CA ALA A 103 7.95 -3.36 1.76
C ALA A 103 7.07 -4.56 2.20
N GLY A 104 6.90 -4.76 3.51
CA GLY A 104 5.99 -5.77 4.07
C GLY A 104 4.52 -5.36 4.11
N PHE A 105 4.22 -4.05 4.24
CA PHE A 105 2.89 -3.55 4.59
C PHE A 105 1.88 -3.53 3.44
N GLN A 106 2.32 -3.71 2.19
CA GLN A 106 1.46 -3.78 1.01
C GLN A 106 2.10 -4.71 -0.01
N ALA A 107 1.30 -5.34 -0.87
CA ALA A 107 1.77 -6.01 -2.08
C ALA A 107 0.92 -5.53 -3.27
N ALA A 108 1.57 -5.13 -4.36
CA ALA A 108 0.87 -4.54 -5.50
C ALA A 108 0.18 -5.63 -6.34
N ALA A 109 -0.98 -5.33 -6.94
CA ALA A 109 -1.59 -6.23 -7.90
C ALA A 109 -0.64 -6.48 -9.09
N GLY A 110 -0.63 -7.69 -9.64
CA GLY A 110 0.29 -8.00 -10.73
C GLY A 110 -0.10 -7.35 -12.07
N PRO A 111 0.83 -7.18 -13.02
CA PRO A 111 0.56 -6.63 -14.35
C PRO A 111 -0.61 -7.30 -15.12
N PRO A 112 -0.89 -8.61 -14.99
CA PRO A 112 -2.10 -9.20 -15.58
C PRO A 112 -3.41 -8.60 -15.04
N VAL A 113 -3.46 -8.30 -13.73
CA VAL A 113 -4.63 -7.72 -13.06
C VAL A 113 -4.80 -6.26 -13.51
N PHE A 114 -3.75 -5.45 -13.44
CA PHE A 114 -3.81 -4.04 -13.87
C PHE A 114 -4.17 -3.89 -15.35
N ARG A 115 -3.66 -4.77 -16.23
CA ARG A 115 -4.05 -4.79 -17.64
C ARG A 115 -5.56 -5.03 -17.79
N LEU A 116 -6.11 -6.01 -17.09
CA LEU A 116 -7.54 -6.32 -17.16
C LEU A 116 -8.40 -5.20 -16.57
N LEU A 117 -8.01 -4.63 -15.42
CA LEU A 117 -8.70 -3.49 -14.79
C LEU A 117 -8.72 -2.26 -15.70
N ARG A 118 -7.60 -1.95 -16.36
CA ARG A 118 -7.51 -0.87 -17.35
C ARG A 118 -8.37 -1.16 -18.58
N ASP A 119 -8.24 -2.34 -19.18
CA ASP A 119 -8.86 -2.65 -20.46
C ASP A 119 -10.39 -2.88 -20.34
N ARG A 120 -10.90 -3.20 -19.13
CA ARG A 120 -12.32 -3.57 -18.91
C ARG A 120 -13.09 -2.62 -18.00
N LEU A 121 -12.42 -2.00 -17.02
CA LEU A 121 -13.03 -1.04 -16.11
C LEU A 121 -12.45 0.37 -16.28
N ALA A 122 -11.58 0.61 -17.28
CA ALA A 122 -10.89 1.88 -17.52
C ALA A 122 -10.11 2.43 -16.31
N VAL A 123 -9.62 1.54 -15.43
CA VAL A 123 -8.75 1.94 -14.31
C VAL A 123 -7.50 2.60 -14.86
N GLY A 124 -7.21 3.82 -14.39
CA GLY A 124 -6.10 4.64 -14.89
C GLY A 124 -5.21 5.26 -13.81
N CYS A 125 -5.44 4.91 -12.54
CA CYS A 125 -4.72 5.46 -11.38
C CYS A 125 -4.87 4.50 -10.19
N GLU A 126 -3.77 4.25 -9.49
CA GLU A 126 -3.73 3.59 -8.17
C GLU A 126 -3.92 4.65 -7.08
N CYS A 127 -4.79 4.40 -6.09
CA CYS A 127 -4.97 5.31 -4.95
C CYS A 127 -3.87 5.15 -3.89
N PHE A 128 -3.25 3.98 -3.80
CA PHE A 128 -2.21 3.66 -2.81
C PHE A 128 -1.03 2.96 -3.49
N ALA A 129 -0.01 3.72 -3.86
CA ALA A 129 1.22 3.22 -4.46
C ALA A 129 2.43 4.08 -4.05
N SER A 130 3.54 3.83 -4.72
CA SER A 130 4.81 4.54 -4.63
C SER A 130 5.45 4.61 -6.02
N PRO A 131 6.42 5.51 -6.24
CA PRO A 131 7.24 5.50 -7.46
C PRO A 131 8.01 4.19 -7.71
N LEU A 132 8.10 3.30 -6.70
CA LEU A 132 8.81 2.02 -6.76
C LEU A 132 7.92 0.83 -7.13
N ASN A 133 6.59 0.97 -7.13
CA ASN A 133 5.64 -0.13 -7.40
C ASN A 133 4.42 0.25 -8.25
N ALA A 134 4.21 1.53 -8.56
CA ALA A 134 3.07 1.98 -9.36
C ALA A 134 3.06 1.38 -10.78
N SER A 135 1.87 1.00 -11.24
CA SER A 135 1.61 0.55 -12.61
C SER A 135 1.12 1.67 -13.53
N PHE A 136 0.64 2.79 -12.98
CA PHE A 136 0.22 3.98 -13.74
C PHE A 136 1.19 5.16 -13.54
N ALA A 137 1.24 6.08 -14.52
CA ALA A 137 2.08 7.28 -14.45
C ALA A 137 1.57 8.36 -13.46
N ARG A 138 0.35 8.19 -12.92
CA ARG A 138 -0.23 9.01 -11.86
C ARG A 138 -0.88 8.08 -10.84
N PHE A 139 -0.57 8.31 -9.57
CA PHE A 139 -0.99 7.47 -8.44
C PHE A 139 -1.04 8.30 -7.16
N GLY A 140 -1.77 7.83 -6.15
CA GLY A 140 -1.69 8.34 -4.79
C GLY A 140 -0.53 7.70 -4.02
N SER A 141 0.12 8.48 -3.16
CA SER A 141 1.24 7.99 -2.34
C SER A 141 1.32 8.71 -0.99
N ALA A 142 2.19 8.22 -0.11
CA ALA A 142 2.34 8.72 1.25
C ALA A 142 3.19 10.01 1.35
N PHE A 143 4.15 10.21 0.44
CA PHE A 143 5.20 11.23 0.58
C PHE A 143 5.22 12.18 -0.63
N PRO A 144 4.25 13.10 -0.78
CA PRO A 144 4.16 13.99 -1.95
C PRO A 144 5.42 14.84 -2.17
N ASP A 145 6.19 15.10 -1.12
CA ASP A 145 7.46 15.82 -1.11
C ASP A 145 8.58 15.11 -1.89
N VAL A 146 8.70 13.78 -1.79
CA VAL A 146 9.71 12.99 -2.54
C VAL A 146 9.12 12.22 -3.73
N ASP A 147 7.82 11.91 -3.69
CA ASP A 147 7.13 11.13 -4.73
C ASP A 147 6.55 12.00 -5.85
N GLY A 148 6.28 13.28 -5.57
CA GLY A 148 5.71 14.24 -6.52
C GLY A 148 6.48 14.32 -7.85
N PRO A 149 7.83 14.49 -7.83
CA PRO A 149 8.66 14.47 -9.03
C PRO A 149 8.60 13.18 -9.87
N PHE A 150 8.11 12.08 -9.30
CA PHE A 150 8.01 10.77 -9.95
C PHE A 150 6.56 10.37 -10.28
N GLY A 151 5.62 11.32 -10.25
CA GLY A 151 4.25 11.11 -10.72
C GLY A 151 3.18 11.01 -9.64
N SER A 152 3.51 11.16 -8.35
CA SER A 152 2.50 11.19 -7.30
C SER A 152 1.51 12.36 -7.44
N ALA A 153 0.26 12.09 -7.07
CA ALA A 153 -0.80 13.08 -6.88
C ALA A 153 -1.06 13.37 -5.38
N GLY A 154 -0.22 12.85 -4.47
CA GLY A 154 -0.34 12.97 -3.02
C GLY A 154 -1.28 11.93 -2.40
N SER A 155 -1.76 12.22 -1.18
CA SER A 155 -2.57 11.29 -0.41
C SER A 155 -3.98 11.10 -0.98
N PHE A 156 -4.43 9.85 -1.13
CA PHE A 156 -5.79 9.50 -1.56
C PHE A 156 -6.89 10.16 -0.70
N PHE A 157 -6.63 10.35 0.59
CA PHE A 157 -7.58 11.01 1.50
C PHE A 157 -7.87 12.48 1.12
N SER A 158 -7.00 13.10 0.32
CA SER A 158 -7.18 14.44 -0.24
C SER A 158 -7.80 14.47 -1.64
N PHE A 159 -7.91 13.32 -2.34
CA PHE A 159 -8.35 13.26 -3.73
C PHE A 159 -9.82 13.65 -3.91
N GLN A 160 -10.11 14.56 -4.84
CA GLN A 160 -11.47 15.03 -5.14
C GLN A 160 -12.00 14.36 -6.43
N LEU A 161 -12.44 13.10 -6.32
CA LEU A 161 -12.83 12.28 -7.46
C LEU A 161 -14.34 12.37 -7.73
N LYS A 162 -14.72 12.93 -8.88
CA LYS A 162 -16.13 13.04 -9.33
C LYS A 162 -16.51 12.03 -10.41
N HIS A 163 -15.50 11.47 -11.09
CA HIS A 163 -15.64 10.55 -12.21
C HIS A 163 -14.32 9.80 -12.42
N GLY A 164 -14.36 8.70 -13.17
CA GLY A 164 -13.19 7.90 -13.50
C GLY A 164 -13.25 6.53 -12.85
N SER A 165 -12.15 5.78 -12.96
CA SER A 165 -12.02 4.44 -12.42
C SER A 165 -10.63 4.25 -11.83
N TYR A 166 -10.57 3.71 -10.62
CA TYR A 166 -9.38 3.73 -9.77
C TYR A 166 -9.18 2.37 -9.09
N GLU A 167 -7.93 1.98 -8.86
CA GLU A 167 -7.58 0.87 -7.99
C GLU A 167 -7.35 1.39 -6.55
N VAL A 168 -7.73 0.61 -5.54
CA VAL A 168 -7.56 0.95 -4.13
C VAL A 168 -7.04 -0.26 -3.37
N ASN A 169 -5.73 -0.32 -3.15
CA ASN A 169 -5.07 -1.38 -2.38
C ASN A 169 -4.28 -0.75 -1.20
N PRO A 170 -4.94 -0.42 -0.07
CA PRO A 170 -4.27 0.26 1.03
C PRO A 170 -3.28 -0.67 1.74
N PRO A 171 -2.21 -0.14 2.36
CA PRO A 171 -1.40 -0.91 3.29
C PRO A 171 -2.26 -1.64 4.34
N PHE A 172 -1.86 -2.87 4.68
CA PHE A 172 -2.62 -3.86 5.45
C PHE A 172 -2.66 -3.56 6.95
N VAL A 173 -3.09 -2.34 7.29
CA VAL A 173 -3.30 -1.84 8.65
C VAL A 173 -4.82 -1.67 8.83
N PRO A 174 -5.49 -2.34 9.78
CA PRO A 174 -6.96 -2.34 9.90
C PRO A 174 -7.61 -0.95 9.92
N ALA A 175 -6.98 0.02 10.60
CA ALA A 175 -7.44 1.40 10.65
C ALA A 175 -7.37 2.09 9.27
N LEU A 176 -6.32 1.82 8.49
CA LEU A 176 -6.12 2.39 7.15
C LEU A 176 -7.03 1.75 6.10
N LEU A 177 -7.22 0.42 6.18
CA LEU A 177 -8.20 -0.31 5.38
C LEU A 177 -9.62 0.24 5.59
N THR A 178 -10.00 0.46 6.86
CA THR A 178 -11.30 1.04 7.23
C THR A 178 -11.44 2.48 6.73
N ALA A 179 -10.47 3.35 7.01
CA ALA A 179 -10.51 4.74 6.53
C ALA A 179 -10.55 4.85 5.00
N ALA A 180 -9.86 3.95 4.28
CA ALA A 180 -9.91 3.89 2.82
C ALA A 180 -11.30 3.46 2.30
N ALA A 181 -11.95 2.49 2.95
CA ALA A 181 -13.32 2.07 2.64
C ALA A 181 -14.33 3.19 2.88
N GLU A 182 -14.23 3.90 4.01
CA GLU A 182 -15.03 5.10 4.31
C GLU A 182 -14.84 6.19 3.26
N ARG A 183 -13.59 6.46 2.86
CA ARG A 183 -13.26 7.45 1.83
C ARG A 183 -13.87 7.08 0.47
N VAL A 184 -13.79 5.81 0.07
CA VAL A 184 -14.43 5.29 -1.15
C VAL A 184 -15.94 5.44 -1.08
N GLY A 185 -16.57 5.10 0.05
CA GLY A 185 -18.00 5.29 0.28
C GLY A 185 -18.44 6.75 0.11
N ALA A 186 -17.75 7.68 0.76
CA ALA A 186 -18.04 9.12 0.67
C ALA A 186 -17.87 9.68 -0.75
N LEU A 187 -16.82 9.27 -1.47
CA LEU A 187 -16.60 9.68 -2.86
C LEU A 187 -17.68 9.13 -3.81
N LEU A 188 -18.10 7.87 -3.63
CA LEU A 188 -19.18 7.26 -4.41
C LEU A 188 -20.53 7.94 -4.14
N GLN A 189 -20.86 8.25 -2.87
CA GLN A 189 -22.07 8.99 -2.51
C GLN A 189 -22.11 10.38 -3.17
N ALA A 190 -21.01 11.14 -3.08
CA ALA A 190 -20.90 12.46 -3.68
C ALA A 190 -20.96 12.42 -5.21
N ALA A 191 -20.34 11.43 -5.84
CA ALA A 191 -20.40 11.24 -7.29
C ALA A 191 -21.80 10.81 -7.75
N GLU A 192 -22.47 9.89 -7.07
CA GLU A 192 -23.84 9.46 -7.39
C GLU A 192 -24.82 10.63 -7.33
N ALA A 193 -24.76 11.43 -6.27
CA ALA A 193 -25.60 12.63 -6.12
C ALA A 193 -25.37 13.68 -7.22
N ALA A 194 -24.17 13.71 -7.81
CA ALA A 194 -23.80 14.56 -8.94
C ALA A 194 -23.99 13.89 -10.32
N GLY A 195 -24.51 12.66 -10.39
CA GLY A 195 -24.63 11.88 -11.64
C GLY A 195 -23.30 11.45 -12.26
N GLY A 196 -22.20 11.52 -11.51
CA GLY A 196 -20.84 11.24 -11.96
C GLY A 196 -20.55 9.75 -12.11
N ALA A 197 -19.91 9.35 -13.22
CA ALA A 197 -19.48 7.98 -13.46
C ALA A 197 -18.16 7.68 -12.73
N LEU A 198 -18.25 7.33 -11.44
CA LEU A 198 -17.13 6.93 -10.58
C LEU A 198 -17.15 5.43 -10.23
N SER A 199 -15.98 4.79 -10.32
CA SER A 199 -15.73 3.35 -10.13
C SER A 199 -14.47 3.11 -9.28
N PHE A 200 -14.49 2.12 -8.40
CA PHE A 200 -13.32 1.66 -7.63
C PHE A 200 -13.20 0.13 -7.69
N ALA A 201 -11.98 -0.35 -7.90
CA ALA A 201 -11.57 -1.74 -7.67
C ALA A 201 -10.76 -1.79 -6.38
N PHE A 202 -11.39 -2.19 -5.27
CA PHE A 202 -10.78 -2.19 -3.94
C PHE A 202 -10.22 -3.59 -3.62
N ILE A 203 -8.95 -3.67 -3.24
CA ILE A 203 -8.28 -4.89 -2.82
C ILE A 203 -7.92 -4.78 -1.34
N MET A 204 -8.24 -5.82 -0.56
CA MET A 204 -7.76 -5.97 0.81
C MET A 204 -7.60 -7.45 1.17
N PRO A 205 -6.81 -7.78 2.21
CA PRO A 205 -6.82 -9.11 2.81
C PRO A 205 -8.24 -9.52 3.23
N GLY A 206 -8.52 -10.83 3.22
CA GLY A 206 -9.78 -11.47 3.58
C GLY A 206 -10.14 -11.40 5.07
N TRP A 207 -9.70 -10.34 5.77
CA TRP A 207 -9.94 -10.09 7.19
C TRP A 207 -11.36 -9.54 7.38
N GLN A 208 -12.35 -10.43 7.36
CA GLN A 208 -13.78 -10.09 7.37
C GLN A 208 -14.23 -9.45 8.70
N GLU A 209 -13.42 -9.60 9.75
CA GLU A 209 -13.53 -8.97 11.06
C GLU A 209 -13.15 -7.48 11.08
N VAL A 210 -12.43 -6.99 10.06
CA VAL A 210 -12.08 -5.57 9.95
C VAL A 210 -13.31 -4.78 9.46
N ALA A 211 -13.66 -3.69 10.16
CA ALA A 211 -14.83 -2.86 9.85
C ALA A 211 -14.90 -2.42 8.37
N GLY A 212 -13.75 -2.09 7.76
CA GLY A 212 -13.64 -1.81 6.33
C GLY A 212 -14.22 -2.89 5.42
N TRP A 213 -14.09 -4.18 5.75
CA TRP A 213 -14.69 -5.28 4.98
C TRP A 213 -16.21 -5.15 4.94
N GLN A 214 -16.84 -4.96 6.11
CA GLN A 214 -18.29 -4.84 6.22
C GLN A 214 -18.83 -3.57 5.56
N LEU A 215 -18.07 -2.46 5.61
CA LEU A 215 -18.41 -1.22 4.90
C LEU A 215 -18.43 -1.42 3.37
N LEU A 216 -17.48 -2.18 2.82
CA LEU A 216 -17.45 -2.50 1.38
C LEU A 216 -18.55 -3.51 1.01
N GLN A 217 -18.71 -4.57 1.80
CA GLN A 217 -19.65 -5.66 1.57
C GLN A 217 -21.13 -5.22 1.64
N SER A 218 -21.45 -4.25 2.52
CA SER A 218 -22.80 -3.70 2.68
C SER A 218 -23.07 -2.44 1.83
N SER A 219 -22.09 -1.98 1.05
CA SER A 219 -22.20 -0.76 0.26
C SER A 219 -23.29 -0.87 -0.83
N PRO A 220 -24.20 0.12 -0.96
CA PRO A 220 -25.20 0.14 -2.04
C PRO A 220 -24.57 0.32 -3.44
N PHE A 221 -23.27 0.62 -3.50
CA PHE A 221 -22.51 0.73 -4.74
C PHE A 221 -21.79 -0.57 -5.13
N LEU A 222 -21.79 -1.59 -4.26
CA LEU A 222 -21.14 -2.86 -4.56
C LEU A 222 -21.79 -3.53 -5.77
N ARG A 223 -20.97 -3.93 -6.74
CA ARG A 223 -21.39 -4.66 -7.95
C ARG A 223 -20.90 -6.10 -7.98
N GLU A 224 -19.75 -6.36 -7.35
CA GLU A 224 -19.18 -7.70 -7.22
C GLU A 224 -18.18 -7.74 -6.05
N CYS A 225 -18.07 -8.89 -5.39
CA CYS A 225 -17.07 -9.18 -4.37
C CYS A 225 -16.41 -10.54 -4.65
N LEU A 226 -15.17 -10.51 -5.14
CA LEU A 226 -14.38 -11.71 -5.36
C LEU A 226 -13.53 -12.01 -4.12
N LEU A 227 -13.99 -12.94 -3.28
CA LEU A 227 -13.08 -13.62 -2.34
C LEU A 227 -12.26 -14.67 -3.12
N VAL A 228 -10.93 -14.61 -2.97
CA VAL A 228 -9.96 -15.51 -3.61
C VAL A 228 -9.06 -16.12 -2.54
N ALA A 229 -8.94 -17.45 -2.50
CA ALA A 229 -8.18 -18.15 -1.48
C ALA A 229 -6.67 -17.87 -1.59
N ALA A 230 -5.95 -17.83 -0.48
CA ALA A 230 -4.51 -17.55 -0.40
C ALA A 230 -3.66 -18.39 -1.38
N ALA A 231 -4.04 -19.66 -1.56
CA ALA A 231 -3.37 -20.61 -2.46
C ALA A 231 -3.55 -20.25 -3.96
N ASP A 232 -4.65 -19.58 -4.32
CA ASP A 232 -5.08 -19.37 -5.70
C ASP A 232 -4.57 -18.07 -6.33
N HIS A 233 -3.81 -17.26 -5.60
CA HIS A 233 -3.31 -15.98 -6.10
C HIS A 233 -1.97 -15.53 -5.50
N GLY A 234 -1.35 -14.57 -6.17
CA GLY A 234 -0.18 -13.86 -5.67
C GLY A 234 -0.19 -12.38 -6.06
N PHE A 235 0.84 -11.69 -5.61
CA PHE A 235 1.01 -10.24 -5.76
C PHE A 235 2.46 -9.90 -6.11
N CYS A 236 2.71 -8.71 -6.65
CA CYS A 236 4.05 -8.16 -6.72
C CYS A 236 4.53 -7.76 -5.31
N ASP A 237 5.71 -8.24 -4.91
CA ASP A 237 6.28 -7.90 -3.60
C ASP A 237 6.64 -6.40 -3.51
N GLY A 238 6.54 -5.80 -2.31
CA GLY A 238 6.89 -4.39 -2.10
C GLY A 238 8.36 -4.07 -2.40
N SER A 239 9.26 -5.06 -2.30
CA SER A 239 10.67 -4.93 -2.72
C SER A 239 10.92 -5.39 -4.17
N SER A 240 9.88 -5.52 -5.02
CA SER A 240 10.00 -6.00 -6.40
C SER A 240 10.99 -5.21 -7.26
N HIS A 241 11.17 -3.91 -7.01
CA HIS A 241 12.21 -3.07 -7.62
C HIS A 241 13.67 -3.52 -7.34
N GLN A 242 13.88 -4.44 -6.40
CA GLN A 242 15.17 -5.10 -6.10
C GLN A 242 15.14 -6.63 -6.30
N ALA A 243 13.97 -7.21 -6.59
CA ALA A 243 13.78 -8.65 -6.60
C ALA A 243 13.98 -9.26 -8.00
N ARG A 244 14.65 -10.43 -8.06
CA ARG A 244 14.73 -11.25 -9.28
C ARG A 244 13.37 -11.83 -9.69
N ASP A 245 12.62 -12.28 -8.69
CA ASP A 245 11.31 -12.94 -8.84
C ASP A 245 10.25 -11.97 -8.27
N PRO A 246 9.46 -11.28 -9.12
CA PRO A 246 8.63 -10.16 -8.68
C PRO A 246 7.38 -10.60 -7.90
N TYR A 247 6.89 -11.80 -8.17
CA TYR A 247 5.66 -12.34 -7.61
C TYR A 247 5.88 -13.10 -6.31
N ARG A 248 4.99 -12.94 -5.33
CA ARG A 248 4.91 -13.73 -4.09
C ARG A 248 3.53 -14.36 -3.95
N GLN A 249 3.46 -15.56 -3.36
CA GLN A 249 2.21 -16.18 -2.93
C GLN A 249 1.50 -15.26 -1.92
N SER A 250 0.18 -15.15 -1.97
CA SER A 250 -0.54 -14.45 -0.90
C SER A 250 -0.49 -15.27 0.40
N PRO A 251 -0.18 -14.67 1.57
CA PRO A 251 -0.28 -15.35 2.87
C PRO A 251 -1.72 -15.42 3.40
N PHE A 252 -2.64 -14.64 2.83
CA PHE A 252 -4.04 -14.58 3.21
C PHE A 252 -4.95 -14.69 1.98
N ASP A 253 -6.20 -15.06 2.20
CA ASP A 253 -7.27 -14.81 1.23
C ASP A 253 -7.32 -13.31 0.92
N SER A 254 -7.84 -12.92 -0.25
CA SER A 254 -8.04 -11.51 -0.61
C SER A 254 -9.46 -11.27 -1.12
N GLY A 255 -10.04 -10.14 -0.71
CA GLY A 255 -11.26 -9.61 -1.30
C GLY A 255 -10.93 -8.57 -2.37
N LEU A 256 -11.46 -8.75 -3.58
CA LEU A 256 -11.54 -7.72 -4.62
C LEU A 256 -12.99 -7.28 -4.76
N PHE A 257 -13.28 -6.05 -4.33
CA PHE A 257 -14.60 -5.44 -4.40
C PHE A 257 -14.66 -4.47 -5.57
N ILE A 258 -15.68 -4.59 -6.43
CA ILE A 258 -15.94 -3.61 -7.49
C ILE A 258 -17.12 -2.73 -7.06
N LEU A 259 -16.85 -1.46 -6.76
CA LEU A 259 -17.84 -0.50 -6.28
C LEU A 259 -18.06 0.60 -7.32
N GLN A 260 -19.30 0.83 -7.72
CA GLN A 260 -19.64 1.72 -8.84
C GLN A 260 -20.93 2.48 -8.59
N THR A 261 -20.87 3.80 -8.83
CA THR A 261 -22.05 4.65 -9.10
C THR A 261 -22.92 4.04 -10.21
N SER A 262 -24.20 4.40 -10.25
CA SER A 262 -25.15 3.94 -11.28
C SER A 262 -24.71 4.36 -12.69
N ALA A 263 -24.05 5.51 -12.81
CA ALA A 263 -23.47 5.98 -14.07
C ALA A 263 -22.22 5.18 -14.48
N ALA A 264 -21.35 4.82 -13.54
CA ALA A 264 -20.20 3.94 -13.81
C ALA A 264 -20.62 2.51 -14.15
N ALA A 265 -21.60 1.94 -13.44
CA ALA A 265 -22.09 0.58 -13.70
C ALA A 265 -22.68 0.41 -15.11
N LYS A 266 -23.31 1.45 -15.66
CA LYS A 266 -23.76 1.49 -17.06
C LYS A 266 -22.59 1.57 -18.06
N LYS A 267 -21.48 2.21 -17.68
CA LYS A 267 -20.32 2.47 -18.55
C LYS A 267 -19.29 1.34 -18.54
N TRP A 268 -19.10 0.70 -17.38
CA TRP A 268 -18.06 -0.29 -17.09
C TRP A 268 -18.68 -1.49 -16.35
N GLY A 269 -19.73 -2.07 -16.96
CA GLY A 269 -20.51 -3.13 -16.33
C GLY A 269 -19.68 -4.34 -15.94
N VAL A 270 -19.82 -4.78 -14.70
CA VAL A 270 -19.22 -6.01 -14.19
C VAL A 270 -20.02 -7.20 -14.68
N THR A 271 -19.37 -8.15 -15.36
CA THR A 271 -20.02 -9.31 -15.98
C THR A 271 -19.34 -10.61 -15.54
N PRO A 272 -20.04 -11.75 -15.48
CA PRO A 272 -19.43 -13.02 -15.07
C PRO A 272 -18.14 -13.41 -15.83
N PRO A 273 -18.00 -13.14 -17.15
CA PRO A 273 -16.73 -13.32 -17.84
C PRO A 273 -15.58 -12.44 -17.31
N LEU A 274 -15.85 -11.20 -16.89
CA LEU A 274 -14.84 -10.35 -16.25
C LEU A 274 -14.42 -10.90 -14.89
N VAL A 275 -15.38 -11.40 -14.10
CA VAL A 275 -15.13 -12.02 -12.78
C VAL A 275 -14.23 -13.25 -12.91
N ALA A 276 -14.52 -14.12 -13.88
CA ALA A 276 -13.67 -15.28 -14.20
C ALA A 276 -12.25 -14.85 -14.62
N GLN A 277 -12.15 -13.85 -15.51
CA GLN A 277 -10.86 -13.32 -15.98
C GLN A 277 -10.04 -12.67 -14.85
N LEU A 278 -10.68 -12.00 -13.88
CA LEU A 278 -10.01 -11.45 -12.70
C LEU A 278 -9.40 -12.56 -11.85
N ARG A 279 -10.11 -13.67 -11.59
CA ARG A 279 -9.56 -14.85 -10.91
C ARG A 279 -8.36 -15.41 -11.66
N THR A 280 -8.45 -15.57 -12.99
CA THR A 280 -7.31 -16.03 -13.81
C THR A 280 -6.13 -15.07 -13.77
N ALA A 281 -6.37 -13.74 -13.77
CA ALA A 281 -5.31 -12.74 -13.70
C ALA A 281 -4.60 -12.72 -12.34
N MET A 282 -5.33 -12.91 -11.24
CA MET A 282 -4.76 -13.05 -9.89
C MET A 282 -3.97 -14.37 -9.74
N ALA A 283 -4.48 -15.48 -10.29
CA ALA A 283 -3.76 -16.76 -10.34
C ALA A 283 -2.48 -16.71 -11.20
N ALA A 284 -2.47 -15.92 -12.29
CA ALA A 284 -1.27 -15.68 -13.10
C ALA A 284 -0.15 -14.91 -12.36
N CYS A 285 -0.41 -14.45 -11.13
CA CYS A 285 0.55 -13.80 -10.25
C CYS A 285 1.06 -14.73 -9.14
N VAL A 286 0.69 -16.02 -9.14
CA VAL A 286 1.29 -17.05 -8.26
C VAL A 286 2.73 -17.31 -8.70
N PRO A 287 3.73 -17.34 -7.79
CA PRO A 287 5.11 -17.65 -8.15
C PRO A 287 5.25 -19.10 -8.63
N SER A 288 6.12 -19.34 -9.60
CA SER A 288 6.51 -20.72 -9.95
C SER A 288 7.19 -21.40 -8.74
N ALA A 289 7.09 -22.73 -8.63
CA ALA A 289 7.71 -23.49 -7.54
C ALA A 289 9.22 -23.19 -7.40
N ALA A 290 9.93 -22.99 -8.52
CA ALA A 290 11.34 -22.61 -8.51
C ALA A 290 11.59 -21.18 -8.01
N ALA A 291 10.66 -20.24 -8.20
CA ALA A 291 10.73 -18.89 -7.66
C ALA A 291 10.43 -18.89 -6.15
N ALA A 292 9.37 -19.59 -5.73
CA ALA A 292 9.02 -19.75 -4.31
C ALA A 292 10.17 -20.37 -3.50
N GLU A 293 10.80 -21.43 -4.03
CA GLU A 293 11.96 -22.07 -3.39
C GLU A 293 13.19 -21.16 -3.30
N ARG A 294 13.41 -20.25 -4.28
CA ARG A 294 14.46 -19.22 -4.20
C ARG A 294 14.14 -18.18 -3.13
N GLN A 295 12.90 -17.70 -3.09
CA GLN A 295 12.44 -16.70 -2.12
C GLN A 295 12.55 -17.23 -0.69
N ARG A 296 12.13 -18.49 -0.45
CA ARG A 296 12.30 -19.18 0.84
C ARG A 296 13.77 -19.25 1.28
N LYS A 297 14.69 -19.60 0.37
CA LYS A 297 16.14 -19.62 0.65
C LYS A 297 16.71 -18.23 0.94
N GLN A 298 16.18 -17.18 0.32
CA GLN A 298 16.63 -15.80 0.56
C GLN A 298 16.08 -15.20 1.86
N ARG A 299 14.88 -15.60 2.30
CA ARG A 299 14.24 -15.11 3.53
C ARG A 299 14.73 -15.80 4.82
N GLY A 300 15.44 -16.92 4.69
CA GLY A 300 15.93 -17.71 5.82
C GLY A 300 14.81 -18.53 6.50
N GLN A 301 15.12 -19.19 7.62
CA GLN A 301 14.15 -20.02 8.36
C GLN A 301 13.10 -19.20 9.14
N ASN A 302 13.14 -17.87 9.09
CA ASN A 302 12.24 -16.97 9.82
C ASN A 302 10.84 -16.81 9.17
N ASP A 303 10.35 -17.84 8.47
CA ASP A 303 8.95 -17.91 7.99
C ASP A 303 7.94 -17.86 9.16
N LEU A 304 8.37 -18.12 10.39
CA LEU A 304 7.53 -18.15 11.59
C LEU A 304 7.01 -16.76 12.03
N GLU A 305 7.77 -15.68 11.82
CA GLU A 305 7.30 -14.32 12.15
C GLU A 305 6.26 -13.81 11.14
N TRP A 306 6.36 -14.23 9.88
CA TRP A 306 5.52 -13.74 8.78
C TRP A 306 4.12 -14.37 8.71
N GLN A 307 3.89 -15.51 9.36
CA GLN A 307 2.58 -16.18 9.37
C GLN A 307 1.62 -15.64 10.43
N GLY A 308 2.02 -14.65 11.24
CA GLY A 308 1.21 -14.16 12.38
C GLY A 308 1.00 -15.23 13.47
N LEU A 309 1.75 -16.34 13.41
CA LEU A 309 1.63 -17.50 14.30
C LEU A 309 2.57 -17.41 15.51
N ILE A 310 2.66 -16.23 16.13
CA ILE A 310 2.97 -16.17 17.56
C ILE A 310 1.68 -16.49 18.30
N LYS A 311 1.47 -17.78 18.58
CA LYS A 311 0.60 -18.19 19.68
C LYS A 311 1.34 -17.87 20.97
N ASN A 312 0.82 -16.92 21.74
CA ASN A 312 1.07 -16.86 23.18
C ASN A 312 0.51 -18.12 23.85
#